data_AF-A0AAJ5RWX6-F1
#
_entry.id   AF-A0AAJ5RWX6-F1
#
_cell.length_a   1.000
_cell.length_b   1.000
_cell.length_c   1.000
_cell.angle_alpha   90.00
_cell.angle_beta   90.00
_cell.angle_gamma   90.00
#
_symmetry.space_group_name_H-M   'P 1'
#
loop_
_entity.id
_entity.type
_entity.pdbx_description
1 polymer ?
#
loop_
_entity_poly.entity_id
_entity_poly.type
_entity_poly.pdbx_seq_one_letter_code
_entity_poly.pdbx_strand_id
1 'polypeptide(L)'
;MYKASLTSKGQLTIPKEIRDFLELDTGDEVVFTVTDIDNKTIFFEKVEKKELCPACNGTGEFIENNLPCFLCDQAKYITKDKQIINPQLLYTLAKNKVTLTMKTQEPVSGKGIKMYEIPRITLSSIVYPETVLNKIQDLLQMELLKEYSPKNLYNPLDVFDSNLNNILELFITQKGKEEVKAWFWGTKRKNI
;
A
#
# COMPACT_ATOMS: atom_id res chain seq x y z
N MET A 1 21.20 26.53 0.20
CA MET A 1 21.39 26.36 1.67
C MET A 1 20.19 26.99 2.36
N TYR A 2 19.40 26.19 3.08
CA TYR A 2 18.24 26.69 3.82
C TYR A 2 18.64 27.03 5.26
N LYS A 3 18.03 28.06 5.84
CA LYS A 3 18.26 28.49 7.22
C LYS A 3 16.92 28.63 7.94
N ALA A 4 16.87 28.25 9.20
CA ALA A 4 15.71 28.42 10.07
C ALA A 4 16.16 28.97 11.42
N SER A 5 15.35 29.83 12.02
CA SER A 5 15.61 30.37 13.36
C SER A 5 14.94 29.51 14.41
N LEU A 6 15.63 29.28 15.53
CA LEU A 6 15.04 28.66 16.70
C LEU A 6 14.07 29.65 17.35
N THR A 7 12.82 29.22 17.55
CA THR A 7 11.83 30.02 18.28
C THR A 7 12.11 30.00 19.78
N SER A 8 11.49 30.90 20.54
CA SER A 8 11.59 30.93 22.00
C SER A 8 11.09 29.65 22.69
N LYS A 9 10.25 28.87 22.00
CA LYS A 9 9.76 27.56 22.46
C LYS A 9 10.68 26.40 22.06
N GLY A 10 11.86 26.67 21.50
CA GLY A 10 12.79 25.64 21.04
C GLY A 10 12.33 24.92 19.77
N GLN A 11 11.41 25.48 19.00
CA GLN A 11 10.91 24.88 17.76
C GLN A 11 11.67 25.42 16.55
N LEU A 12 12.00 24.54 15.60
CA LEU A 12 12.56 24.87 14.29
C LEU A 12 11.47 24.65 13.23
N THR A 13 11.33 25.60 12.31
CA THR A 13 10.43 25.43 11.16
C THR A 13 11.19 24.76 10.02
N ILE A 14 10.71 23.61 9.56
CA ILE A 14 11.28 22.93 8.38
C ILE A 14 10.82 23.69 7.13
N PRO A 15 11.76 24.22 6.31
CA PRO A 15 11.47 24.87 5.04
C PRO A 15 10.60 23.98 4.14
N LYS A 16 9.71 24.60 3.35
CA LYS A 16 8.75 23.86 2.54
C LYS A 16 9.44 22.90 1.59
N GLU A 17 10.52 23.33 0.95
CA GLU A 17 11.28 22.54 -0.02
C GLU A 17 11.88 21.28 0.60
N ILE A 18 12.35 21.37 1.85
CA ILE A 18 12.87 20.22 2.61
C ILE A 18 11.72 19.30 3.02
N ARG A 19 10.59 19.87 3.44
CA ARG A 19 9.40 19.12 3.82
C ARG A 19 8.83 18.32 2.65
N ASP A 20 8.70 18.97 1.49
CA ASP A 20 8.22 18.35 0.26
C ASP A 20 9.21 17.27 -0.21
N PHE A 21 10.53 17.52 -0.11
CA PHE A 21 11.56 16.54 -0.45
C PHE A 21 11.52 15.29 0.45
N LEU A 22 11.28 15.46 1.75
CA LEU A 22 11.15 14.35 2.70
C LEU A 22 9.72 13.79 2.79
N GLU A 23 8.78 14.33 1.99
CA GLU A 23 7.36 13.99 2.01
C GLU A 23 6.76 14.04 3.43
N LEU A 24 7.14 15.05 4.22
CA LEU A 24 6.71 15.19 5.62
C LEU A 24 5.34 15.86 5.73
N ASP A 25 4.39 15.16 6.31
CA ASP A 25 3.06 15.69 6.64
C ASP A 25 2.93 16.09 8.12
N THR A 26 1.86 16.82 8.44
CA THR A 26 1.56 17.17 9.84
C THR A 26 1.36 15.90 10.67
N GLY A 27 2.13 15.76 11.75
CA GLY A 27 2.09 14.60 12.64
C GLY A 27 3.08 13.50 12.27
N ASP A 28 3.86 13.65 11.20
CA ASP A 28 4.99 12.75 10.92
C ASP A 28 6.08 12.92 11.98
N GLU A 29 6.72 11.79 12.31
CA GLU A 29 7.85 11.76 13.22
C GLU A 29 9.17 11.86 12.45
N VAL A 30 10.16 12.48 13.09
CA VAL A 30 11.54 12.55 12.58
C VAL A 30 12.51 12.10 13.67
N VAL A 31 13.61 11.46 13.26
CA VAL A 31 14.71 11.13 14.18
C VAL A 31 15.81 12.15 13.99
N PHE A 32 16.39 12.60 15.10
CA PHE A 32 17.61 13.39 15.11
C PHE A 32 18.77 12.52 15.56
N THR A 33 19.83 12.45 14.77
CA THR A 33 21.06 11.73 15.10
C THR A 33 22.22 12.70 15.15
N VAL A 34 22.95 12.72 16.26
CA VAL A 34 24.20 13.46 16.36
C VAL A 34 25.24 12.72 15.53
N THR A 35 25.72 13.36 14.47
CA THR A 35 26.67 12.74 13.53
C THR A 35 28.11 13.16 13.81
N ASP A 36 28.30 14.37 14.34
CA ASP A 36 29.61 14.92 14.67
C ASP A 36 29.48 15.85 15.88
N ILE A 37 30.15 15.49 16.97
CA ILE A 37 30.10 16.24 18.23
C ILE A 37 30.95 17.52 18.13
N ASP A 38 32.12 17.43 17.51
CA ASP A 38 33.09 18.53 17.44
C ASP A 38 32.56 19.64 16.53
N ASN A 39 31.96 19.25 15.40
CA ASN A 39 31.31 20.17 14.46
C ASN A 39 29.83 20.43 14.77
N LYS A 40 29.30 19.89 15.88
CA LYS A 40 27.91 20.06 16.34
C LYS A 40 26.87 19.82 15.23
N THR A 41 27.09 18.78 14.44
CA THR A 41 26.25 18.47 13.28
C THR A 41 25.23 17.39 13.63
N ILE A 42 23.97 17.67 13.30
CA ILE A 42 22.86 16.73 13.43
C ILE A 42 22.38 16.34 12.04
N PHE A 43 22.10 15.05 11.88
CA PHE A 43 21.32 14.53 10.76
C PHE A 43 19.89 14.37 11.23
N PHE A 44 18.94 14.62 10.33
CA PHE A 44 17.54 14.37 10.60
C PHE A 44 16.92 13.62 9.43
N GLU A 45 16.07 12.64 9.74
CA GLU A 45 15.38 11.81 8.75
C GLU A 45 13.93 11.54 9.15
N LYS A 46 13.08 11.30 8.15
CA LYS A 46 11.69 10.90 8.36
C LYS A 46 11.62 9.49 8.93
N VAL A 47 10.82 9.29 9.97
CA VAL A 47 10.49 7.95 10.47
C VAL A 47 9.50 7.32 9.50
N GLU A 48 9.85 6.17 8.94
CA GLU A 48 8.90 5.38 8.15
C GLU A 48 7.75 4.89 9.03
N LYS A 49 6.51 5.18 8.61
CA LYS A 49 5.32 4.66 9.28
C LYS A 49 5.20 3.16 9.01
N LYS A 50 5.43 2.36 10.05
CA LYS A 50 5.26 0.90 10.01
C LYS A 50 3.87 0.51 10.51
N GLU A 51 3.23 -0.41 9.83
CA GLU A 51 2.01 -1.06 10.31
C GLU A 51 2.15 -2.58 10.30
N LEU A 52 1.36 -3.26 11.14
CA LEU A 52 1.33 -4.72 11.16
C LEU A 52 0.98 -5.23 9.76
N CYS A 53 1.74 -6.23 9.29
CA CYS A 53 1.52 -6.81 7.98
C CYS A 53 0.10 -7.40 7.89
N PRO A 54 -0.78 -6.92 6.99
CA PRO A 54 -2.17 -7.36 6.92
C PRO A 54 -2.31 -8.81 6.37
N ALA A 55 -1.28 -9.31 5.70
CA ALA A 55 -1.27 -10.69 5.19
C ALA A 55 -1.08 -11.72 6.31
N CYS A 56 -0.12 -11.50 7.21
CA CYS A 56 0.19 -12.43 8.30
C CYS A 56 -0.26 -11.94 9.68
N ASN A 57 -0.90 -10.78 9.77
CA ASN A 57 -1.31 -10.14 11.03
C ASN A 57 -0.14 -10.00 12.03
N GLY A 58 1.06 -9.72 11.55
CA GLY A 58 2.24 -9.51 12.39
C GLY A 58 2.94 -10.76 12.91
N THR A 59 2.53 -11.96 12.49
CA THR A 59 3.23 -13.20 12.89
C THR A 59 4.57 -13.34 12.15
N GLY A 60 4.66 -12.84 10.93
CA GLY A 60 5.80 -13.04 10.01
C GLY A 60 5.68 -14.30 9.16
N GLU A 61 4.66 -15.13 9.39
CA GLU A 61 4.45 -16.42 8.74
C GLU A 61 2.96 -16.76 8.61
N PHE A 62 2.60 -17.58 7.63
CA PHE A 62 1.27 -18.17 7.55
C PHE A 62 1.24 -19.40 8.44
N ILE A 63 0.87 -19.22 9.71
CA ILE A 63 0.93 -20.24 10.79
C ILE A 63 0.29 -21.57 10.33
N GLU A 64 -0.91 -21.50 9.75
CA GLU A 64 -1.67 -22.68 9.31
C GLU A 64 -0.93 -23.51 8.23
N ASN A 65 -0.02 -22.88 7.50
CA ASN A 65 0.71 -23.52 6.40
C ASN A 65 2.20 -23.73 6.71
N ASN A 66 2.69 -23.22 7.85
CA ASN A 66 4.10 -23.22 8.20
C ASN A 66 4.98 -22.63 7.07
N LEU A 67 4.53 -21.52 6.47
CA LEU A 67 5.21 -20.85 5.35
C LEU A 67 5.59 -19.41 5.74
N PRO A 68 6.75 -18.90 5.31
CA PRO A 68 7.14 -17.53 5.59
C PRO A 68 6.20 -16.54 4.89
N CYS A 69 5.96 -15.38 5.51
CA CYS A 69 5.14 -14.34 4.87
C CYS A 69 5.97 -13.59 3.84
N PHE A 70 5.76 -13.89 2.55
CA PHE A 70 6.49 -13.23 1.46
C PHE A 70 6.13 -11.75 1.27
N LEU A 71 4.96 -11.28 1.73
CA LEU A 71 4.57 -9.87 1.64
C LEU A 71 5.43 -8.97 2.53
N CYS A 72 5.73 -9.41 3.75
CA CYS A 72 6.57 -8.67 4.70
C CYS A 72 7.98 -9.26 4.86
N ASP A 73 8.34 -10.30 4.10
CA ASP A 73 9.59 -11.07 4.25
C ASP A 73 9.91 -11.40 5.72
N GLN A 74 8.90 -11.89 6.45
CA GLN A 74 8.98 -12.22 7.89
C GLN A 74 9.25 -11.03 8.83
N ALA A 75 9.31 -9.80 8.33
CA ALA A 75 9.55 -8.60 9.13
C ALA A 75 8.38 -8.22 10.05
N LYS A 76 7.21 -8.87 9.90
CA LYS A 76 5.96 -8.65 10.67
C LYS A 76 5.26 -7.31 10.39
N TYR A 77 5.96 -6.35 9.83
CA TYR A 77 5.46 -5.01 9.52
C TYR A 77 5.68 -4.68 8.04
N ILE A 78 4.87 -3.75 7.52
CA ILE A 78 5.04 -3.14 6.20
C ILE A 78 5.14 -1.61 6.36
N THR A 79 5.84 -0.95 5.45
CA THR A 79 5.95 0.51 5.42
C THR A 79 4.77 1.10 4.65
N LYS A 80 4.00 2.00 5.28
CA LYS A 80 2.81 2.63 4.69
C LYS A 80 3.11 3.61 3.57
N ASP A 81 4.21 4.32 3.70
CA ASP A 81 4.54 5.46 2.82
C ASP A 81 5.16 5.00 1.49
N LYS A 82 5.30 3.68 1.27
CA LYS A 82 5.83 3.11 0.02
C LYS A 82 4.69 2.44 -0.74
N GLN A 83 4.69 2.58 -2.07
CA GLN A 83 3.86 1.74 -2.93
C GLN A 83 4.08 0.27 -2.57
N ILE A 84 3.00 -0.48 -2.34
CA ILE A 84 3.12 -1.89 -1.94
C ILE A 84 3.80 -2.71 -3.05
N ILE A 85 3.48 -2.43 -4.31
CA ILE A 85 4.18 -3.02 -5.46
C ILE A 85 5.45 -2.21 -5.72
N ASN A 86 6.53 -2.63 -5.08
CA ASN A 86 7.84 -2.01 -5.19
C ASN A 86 8.91 -3.07 -5.53
N PRO A 87 10.15 -2.65 -5.87
CA PRO A 87 11.22 -3.60 -6.17
C PRO A 87 11.50 -4.63 -5.07
N GLN A 88 11.30 -4.26 -3.80
CA GLN A 88 11.46 -5.19 -2.67
C GLN A 88 10.41 -6.29 -2.72
N LEU A 89 9.14 -5.97 -2.97
CA LEU A 89 8.09 -6.98 -3.14
C LEU A 89 8.40 -7.91 -4.32
N LEU A 90 8.84 -7.37 -5.46
CA LEU A 90 9.20 -8.20 -6.62
C LEU A 90 10.33 -9.18 -6.29
N TYR A 91 11.32 -8.74 -5.53
CA TYR A 91 12.39 -9.60 -5.03
C TYR A 91 11.86 -10.69 -4.09
N THR A 92 11.00 -10.35 -3.12
CA THR A 92 10.47 -11.33 -2.17
C THR A 92 9.55 -12.34 -2.83
N LEU A 93 8.75 -11.93 -3.82
CA LEU A 93 7.93 -12.83 -4.64
C LEU A 93 8.80 -13.86 -5.36
N ALA A 94 9.86 -13.41 -6.06
CA ALA A 94 10.79 -14.29 -6.78
C ALA A 94 11.51 -15.26 -5.83
N LYS A 95 12.06 -14.76 -4.71
CA LYS A 95 12.70 -15.57 -3.65
C LYS A 95 11.79 -16.68 -3.14
N ASN A 96 10.48 -16.39 -3.06
CA ASN A 96 9.46 -17.30 -2.55
C ASN A 96 8.73 -18.11 -3.63
N LYS A 97 9.19 -18.08 -4.89
CA LYS A 97 8.55 -18.78 -6.02
C LYS A 97 7.06 -18.41 -6.18
N VAL A 98 6.74 -17.14 -5.98
CA VAL A 98 5.43 -16.55 -6.25
C VAL A 98 5.54 -15.71 -7.52
N THR A 99 4.66 -15.96 -8.48
CA THR A 99 4.55 -15.18 -9.71
C THR A 99 3.45 -14.14 -9.54
N LEU A 100 3.76 -12.88 -9.82
CA LEU A 100 2.79 -11.81 -9.96
C LEU A 100 2.61 -11.49 -11.44
N THR A 101 1.38 -11.63 -11.94
CA THR A 101 0.97 -11.16 -13.27
C THR A 101 0.12 -9.93 -13.11
N MET A 102 0.42 -8.88 -13.88
CA MET A 102 -0.40 -7.66 -13.95
C MET A 102 -0.89 -7.47 -15.39
N LYS A 103 -2.20 -7.40 -15.58
CA LYS A 103 -2.84 -7.17 -16.88
C LYS A 103 -3.47 -5.78 -16.91
N THR A 104 -2.99 -4.93 -17.81
CA THR A 104 -3.57 -3.60 -18.09
C THR A 104 -4.49 -3.62 -19.32
N GLN A 105 -4.35 -4.63 -20.16
CA GLN A 105 -5.16 -4.82 -21.36
C GLN A 105 -5.29 -6.31 -21.71
N GLU A 106 -6.33 -6.66 -22.45
CA GLU A 106 -6.50 -8.00 -23.00
C GLU A 106 -7.08 -7.96 -24.43
N PRO A 107 -6.62 -8.85 -25.32
CA PRO A 107 -7.27 -9.00 -26.62
C PRO A 107 -8.66 -9.62 -26.45
N VAL A 108 -9.67 -9.02 -27.09
CA VAL A 108 -11.02 -9.57 -27.17
C VAL A 108 -11.23 -10.09 -28.58
N SER A 109 -11.46 -11.40 -28.70
CA SER A 109 -11.60 -12.08 -29.98
C SER A 109 -12.61 -11.35 -30.90
N GLY A 110 -12.14 -10.92 -32.06
CA GLY A 110 -12.94 -10.19 -33.06
C GLY A 110 -13.38 -8.77 -32.68
N LYS A 111 -12.97 -8.24 -31.51
CA LYS A 111 -13.43 -6.94 -30.98
C LYS A 111 -12.30 -5.98 -30.57
N GLY A 112 -11.05 -6.30 -30.89
CA GLY A 112 -9.89 -5.44 -30.62
C GLY A 112 -9.26 -5.68 -29.24
N ILE A 113 -8.81 -4.61 -28.58
CA ILE A 113 -8.15 -4.66 -27.27
C ILE A 113 -9.06 -4.00 -26.24
N LYS A 114 -9.33 -4.71 -25.14
CA LYS A 114 -9.99 -4.14 -23.96
C LYS A 114 -8.91 -3.59 -23.02
N MET A 115 -9.00 -2.29 -22.74
CA MET A 115 -8.18 -1.62 -21.73
C MET A 115 -8.87 -1.74 -20.37
N TYR A 116 -8.10 -2.01 -19.33
CA TYR A 116 -8.58 -2.00 -17.94
C TYR A 116 -8.32 -0.63 -17.30
N GLU A 117 -9.35 -0.04 -16.70
CA GLU A 117 -9.21 1.20 -15.92
C GLU A 117 -8.32 1.00 -14.68
N ILE A 118 -8.43 -0.18 -14.05
CA ILE A 118 -7.60 -0.61 -12.94
C ILE A 118 -6.91 -1.92 -13.36
N PRO A 119 -5.56 -2.00 -13.30
CA PRO A 119 -4.86 -3.23 -13.68
C PRO A 119 -5.32 -4.43 -12.83
N ARG A 120 -5.40 -5.60 -13.46
CA ARG A 120 -5.77 -6.85 -12.79
C ARG A 120 -4.50 -7.57 -12.33
N ILE A 121 -4.41 -7.88 -11.04
CA ILE A 121 -3.32 -8.69 -10.49
C ILE A 121 -3.75 -10.14 -10.41
N THR A 122 -2.82 -11.05 -10.67
CA THR A 122 -2.96 -12.47 -10.35
C THR A 122 -1.70 -12.96 -9.67
N LEU A 123 -1.85 -13.64 -8.54
CA LEU A 123 -0.76 -14.35 -7.87
C LEU A 123 -0.86 -15.84 -8.11
N SER A 124 0.25 -16.48 -8.45
CA SER A 124 0.34 -17.94 -8.57
C SER A 124 1.62 -18.48 -7.94
N SER A 125 1.55 -19.66 -7.36
CA SER A 125 2.71 -20.32 -6.76
C SER A 125 2.49 -21.82 -6.70
N ILE A 126 3.59 -22.59 -6.79
CA ILE A 126 3.60 -24.02 -6.49
C ILE A 126 3.82 -24.31 -4.99
N VAL A 127 4.22 -23.30 -4.22
CA VAL A 127 4.60 -23.42 -2.80
C VAL A 127 3.47 -22.97 -1.88
N TYR A 128 2.78 -21.88 -2.24
CA TYR A 128 1.75 -21.28 -1.41
C TYR A 128 0.35 -21.73 -1.82
N PRO A 129 -0.53 -22.02 -0.85
CA PRO A 129 -1.91 -22.41 -1.14
C PRO A 129 -2.71 -21.22 -1.68
N GLU A 130 -3.74 -21.51 -2.48
CA GLU A 130 -4.61 -20.49 -3.09
C GLU A 130 -5.25 -19.56 -2.05
N THR A 131 -5.58 -20.06 -0.85
CA THR A 131 -6.17 -19.24 0.22
C THR A 131 -5.25 -18.08 0.63
N VAL A 132 -3.94 -18.33 0.72
CA VAL A 132 -2.93 -17.30 1.03
C VAL A 132 -2.74 -16.37 -0.17
N LEU A 133 -2.64 -16.92 -1.37
CA LEU A 133 -2.44 -16.16 -2.60
C LEU A 133 -3.60 -15.20 -2.86
N ASN A 134 -4.85 -15.67 -2.74
CA ASN A 134 -6.07 -14.89 -2.96
C ASN A 134 -6.17 -13.73 -1.94
N LYS A 135 -5.85 -13.99 -0.66
CA LYS A 135 -5.84 -12.95 0.36
C LYS A 135 -4.86 -11.84 0.03
N ILE A 136 -3.65 -12.19 -0.41
CA ILE A 136 -2.61 -11.19 -0.72
C ILE A 136 -2.90 -10.50 -2.04
N GLN A 137 -3.44 -11.21 -3.02
CA GLN A 137 -3.89 -10.62 -4.27
C GLN A 137 -4.93 -9.52 -4.01
N ASP A 138 -5.94 -9.77 -3.17
CA ASP A 138 -6.93 -8.76 -2.80
C ASP A 138 -6.28 -7.54 -2.13
N LEU A 139 -5.28 -7.75 -1.26
CA LEU A 139 -4.54 -6.65 -0.64
C LEU A 139 -3.79 -5.80 -1.69
N LEU A 140 -3.09 -6.44 -2.63
CA LEU A 140 -2.38 -5.73 -3.71
C LEU A 140 -3.36 -5.03 -4.66
N GLN A 141 -4.48 -5.68 -4.96
CA GLN A 141 -5.52 -5.14 -5.84
C GLN A 141 -6.20 -3.91 -5.21
N MET A 142 -6.36 -3.89 -3.89
CA MET A 142 -6.89 -2.74 -3.13
C MET A 142 -5.97 -1.52 -3.25
N GLU A 143 -4.65 -1.71 -3.22
CA GLU A 143 -3.72 -0.59 -3.42
C GLU A 143 -3.78 -0.03 -4.84
N LEU A 144 -3.83 -0.90 -5.86
CA LEU A 144 -4.05 -0.44 -7.23
C LEU A 144 -5.39 0.29 -7.36
N LEU A 145 -6.45 -0.19 -6.72
CA LEU A 145 -7.74 0.49 -6.72
C LEU A 145 -7.59 1.91 -6.16
N LYS A 146 -6.91 2.08 -5.03
CA LYS A 146 -6.70 3.41 -4.41
C LYS A 146 -5.84 4.34 -5.26
N GLU A 147 -4.85 3.80 -5.96
CA GLU A 147 -3.93 4.56 -6.82
C GLU A 147 -4.59 5.00 -8.13
N TYR A 148 -5.33 4.09 -8.78
CA TYR A 148 -5.93 4.33 -10.10
C TYR A 148 -7.34 4.92 -10.03
N SER A 149 -8.02 4.82 -8.88
CA SER A 149 -9.32 5.48 -8.72
C SER A 149 -9.13 6.99 -8.56
N PRO A 150 -9.86 7.82 -9.33
CA PRO A 150 -9.79 9.26 -9.16
C PRO A 150 -10.21 9.63 -7.73
N LYS A 151 -9.37 10.41 -7.03
CA LYS A 151 -9.62 10.93 -5.66
C LYS A 151 -10.93 11.74 -5.52
N ASN A 152 -11.65 11.99 -6.62
CA ASN A 152 -12.82 12.86 -6.73
C ASN A 152 -14.14 12.15 -7.10
N LEU A 153 -14.28 10.83 -6.93
CA LEU A 153 -15.62 10.22 -6.86
C LEU A 153 -16.28 10.53 -5.50
N TYR A 154 -16.41 11.83 -5.19
CA TYR A 154 -17.07 12.36 -3.98
C TYR A 154 -18.58 12.51 -4.17
N ASN A 155 -19.15 11.73 -5.08
CA ASN A 155 -20.59 11.53 -5.14
C ASN A 155 -20.86 10.02 -5.17
N PRO A 156 -21.17 9.40 -4.01
CA PRO A 156 -21.55 7.98 -3.92
C PRO A 156 -22.71 7.58 -4.84
N LEU A 157 -23.43 8.57 -5.39
CA LEU A 157 -24.54 8.43 -6.32
C LEU A 157 -24.11 8.28 -7.79
N ASP A 158 -22.87 8.64 -8.16
CA ASP A 158 -22.39 8.58 -9.56
C ASP A 158 -21.65 7.27 -9.91
N VAL A 159 -21.31 6.45 -8.91
CA VAL A 159 -20.85 5.08 -9.13
C VAL A 159 -22.09 4.21 -9.36
N PHE A 160 -22.64 4.24 -10.57
CA PHE A 160 -23.66 3.29 -11.02
C PHE A 160 -23.25 1.86 -10.64
N ASP A 161 -24.19 1.04 -10.17
CA ASP A 161 -23.97 -0.35 -9.70
C ASP A 161 -23.11 -1.20 -10.65
N SER A 162 -23.14 -0.91 -11.97
CA SER A 162 -22.32 -1.59 -12.98
C SER A 162 -20.82 -1.38 -12.79
N ASN A 163 -20.37 -0.18 -12.38
CA ASN A 163 -18.95 0.10 -12.15
C ASN A 163 -18.46 -0.55 -10.86
N LEU A 164 -19.27 -0.51 -9.79
CA LEU A 164 -18.93 -1.19 -8.55
C LEU A 164 -18.83 -2.71 -8.76
N ASN A 165 -19.75 -3.33 -9.51
CA ASN A 165 -19.68 -4.76 -9.81
C ASN A 165 -18.40 -5.12 -10.58
N ASN A 166 -18.02 -4.35 -11.60
CA ASN A 166 -16.76 -4.54 -12.32
C ASN A 166 -15.53 -4.46 -11.41
N ILE A 167 -15.56 -3.57 -10.42
CA ILE A 167 -14.47 -3.43 -9.43
C ILE A 167 -14.48 -4.61 -8.47
N LEU A 168 -15.65 -5.04 -7.99
CA LEU A 168 -15.77 -6.20 -7.09
C LEU A 168 -15.32 -7.50 -7.74
N GLU A 169 -15.41 -7.63 -9.08
CA GLU A 169 -14.86 -8.76 -9.83
C GLU A 169 -13.32 -8.82 -9.79
N LEU A 170 -12.63 -7.73 -9.43
CA LEU A 170 -11.17 -7.73 -9.26
C LEU A 170 -10.73 -8.46 -7.99
N PHE A 171 -11.65 -8.63 -7.02
CA PHE A 171 -11.38 -9.20 -5.71
C PHE A 171 -11.91 -10.63 -5.66
N ILE A 172 -11.08 -11.55 -5.16
CA ILE A 172 -11.39 -12.97 -5.10
C ILE A 172 -12.17 -13.28 -3.82
N THR A 173 -11.66 -12.83 -2.67
CA THR A 173 -12.23 -13.21 -1.38
C THR A 173 -13.46 -12.36 -1.05
N GLN A 174 -14.40 -12.97 -0.32
CA GLN A 174 -15.58 -12.24 0.17
C GLN A 174 -15.18 -11.07 1.08
N LYS A 175 -14.14 -11.26 1.90
CA LYS A 175 -13.57 -10.21 2.75
C LYS A 175 -13.04 -9.04 1.92
N GLY A 176 -12.28 -9.30 0.85
CA GLY A 176 -11.79 -8.25 -0.05
C GLY A 176 -12.92 -7.46 -0.69
N LYS A 177 -13.97 -8.14 -1.15
CA LYS A 177 -15.18 -7.49 -1.69
C LYS A 177 -15.88 -6.59 -0.66
N GLU A 178 -15.94 -7.01 0.60
CA GLU A 178 -16.51 -6.22 1.70
C GLU A 178 -15.66 -5.00 2.04
N GLU A 179 -14.34 -5.13 2.06
CA GLU A 179 -13.41 -4.01 2.28
C GLU A 179 -13.54 -2.94 1.19
N VAL A 180 -13.70 -3.36 -0.07
CA VAL A 180 -13.93 -2.44 -1.21
C VAL A 180 -15.24 -1.70 -1.07
N LYS A 181 -16.34 -2.41 -0.74
CA LYS A 181 -17.64 -1.78 -0.47
C LYS A 181 -17.55 -0.75 0.65
N ALA A 182 -16.89 -1.12 1.75
CA ALA A 182 -16.68 -0.24 2.89
C ALA A 182 -15.83 0.99 2.54
N TRP A 183 -14.85 0.83 1.66
CA TRP A 183 -14.02 1.92 1.15
C TRP A 183 -14.84 2.90 0.28
N PHE A 184 -15.67 2.41 -0.64
CA PHE A 184 -16.51 3.24 -1.50
C PHE A 184 -17.62 4.00 -0.76
N TRP A 185 -18.30 3.34 0.17
CA TRP A 185 -19.43 3.96 0.89
C TRP A 185 -18.99 4.81 2.08
N GLY A 186 -17.68 4.85 2.36
CA GLY A 186 -17.15 5.32 3.64
C GLY A 186 -17.67 4.45 4.78
N THR A 187 -17.01 4.50 5.93
CA THR A 187 -17.46 3.84 7.16
C THR A 187 -18.72 4.50 7.76
N LYS A 188 -19.77 4.77 6.96
CA LYS A 188 -21.11 5.16 7.44
C LYS A 188 -21.96 3.93 7.78
N ARG A 189 -21.49 3.12 8.74
CA ARG A 189 -22.33 2.28 9.62
C ARG A 189 -21.65 2.12 10.99
N LYS A 190 -21.31 3.22 11.64
CA LYS A 190 -21.30 3.28 13.10
C LYS A 190 -22.40 4.28 13.49
N ASN A 191 -23.41 3.78 14.18
CA ASN A 191 -24.58 4.48 14.73
C ASN A 191 -25.72 4.76 13.72
N ILE A 192 -26.60 3.76 13.57
CA ILE A 192 -28.05 3.96 13.75
C ILE A 192 -28.51 2.84 14.68
#